data_AF-A0A523IXC4-F1
#
_entry.id   AF-A0A523IXC4-F1
#
_cell.length_a   1.000
_cell.length_b   1.000
_cell.length_c   1.000
_cell.angle_alpha   90.00
_cell.angle_beta   90.00
_cell.angle_gamma   90.00
#
_symmetry.space_group_name_H-M   'P 1'
#
loop_
_entity.id
_entity.type
_entity.pdbx_description
1 polymer ?
#
loop_
_entity_poly.entity_id
_entity_poly.type
_entity_poly.pdbx_seq_one_letter_code
_entity_poly.pdbx_strand_id
1 'polypeptide(L)'
;MDKRPILVAACLVVLLPAMGGSEDVKPWDPALGTATITGSVKFEGKKPRMRPIDMAGADEKCAELHGGKRLKPETVVVNDNGTLRNVFVWVKKGVEGWSFPLPEGNALLNQKGCWYLPHVQGMRKGQSLAVRTSDPTAHNVHGYAKVNRPFNRSQPPGAADI
;
A
#
# COMPACT_ATOMS: atom_id res chain seq x y z
N MET A 1 -15.21 2.60 26.77
CA MET A 1 -16.04 3.27 25.76
C MET A 1 -15.13 4.23 25.01
N ASP A 2 -14.78 3.99 23.75
CA ASP A 2 -14.76 5.14 22.84
C ASP A 2 -14.89 4.74 21.38
N LYS A 3 -15.67 5.56 20.69
CA LYS A 3 -16.35 5.27 19.43
C LYS A 3 -15.33 5.39 18.29
N ARG A 4 -15.27 4.38 17.42
CA ARG A 4 -14.72 4.54 16.07
C ARG A 4 -15.89 4.90 15.14
N PRO A 5 -16.11 6.17 14.75
CA PRO A 5 -16.92 6.50 13.59
C PRO A 5 -16.01 6.47 12.33
N ILE A 6 -16.16 5.58 11.34
CA ILE A 6 -17.25 5.30 10.38
C ILE A 6 -17.07 6.10 9.07
N LEU A 7 -16.88 5.37 7.95
CA LEU A 7 -17.65 5.42 6.69
C LEU A 7 -17.05 4.30 5.80
N VAL A 8 -17.64 3.12 5.56
CA VAL A 8 -18.96 2.70 5.03
C VAL A 8 -19.20 3.17 3.60
N ALA A 9 -18.75 2.35 2.65
CA ALA A 9 -19.31 2.35 1.29
C ALA A 9 -20.56 1.45 1.32
N ALA A 10 -21.71 2.04 0.99
CA ALA A 10 -22.99 1.36 0.96
C ALA A 10 -23.03 0.31 -0.18
N CYS A 11 -23.52 -0.89 0.16
CA CYS A 11 -23.82 -1.99 -0.75
C CYS A 11 -25.29 -2.36 -0.54
N LEU A 12 -26.10 -2.40 -1.60
CA LEU A 12 -27.47 -2.92 -1.59
C LEU A 12 -27.52 -4.23 -2.40
N VAL A 13 -28.27 -5.21 -1.88
CA VAL A 13 -28.17 -6.67 -2.09
C VAL A 13 -29.40 -7.24 -2.79
N VAL A 14 -29.24 -8.28 -3.63
CA VAL A 14 -30.20 -9.41 -3.81
C VAL A 14 -29.39 -10.72 -4.01
N LEU A 15 -29.84 -11.80 -3.38
CA LEU A 15 -29.24 -13.16 -3.33
C LEU A 15 -29.78 -14.08 -4.45
N LEU A 16 -28.96 -15.03 -4.92
CA LEU A 16 -29.26 -16.45 -5.18
C LEU A 16 -27.93 -17.22 -5.37
N PRO A 17 -27.85 -18.54 -5.07
CA PRO A 17 -26.61 -19.31 -5.15
C PRO A 17 -26.40 -19.84 -6.57
N ALA A 18 -25.17 -19.71 -7.10
CA ALA A 18 -24.72 -20.53 -8.20
C ALA A 18 -23.50 -21.33 -7.74
N MET A 19 -23.72 -22.63 -7.59
CA MET A 19 -22.68 -23.64 -7.47
C MET A 19 -22.03 -23.86 -8.84
N GLY A 20 -20.72 -24.13 -8.85
CA GLY A 20 -20.08 -25.01 -9.82
C GLY A 20 -19.81 -24.45 -11.21
N GLY A 21 -18.53 -24.24 -11.51
CA GLY A 21 -18.02 -24.09 -12.88
C GLY A 21 -16.55 -23.69 -12.86
N SER A 22 -15.67 -24.54 -13.41
CA SER A 22 -14.32 -24.11 -13.80
C SER A 22 -14.48 -23.12 -14.95
N GLU A 23 -14.61 -21.84 -14.64
CA GLU A 23 -14.80 -20.82 -15.68
C GLU A 23 -13.55 -20.75 -16.56
N ASP A 24 -13.75 -20.78 -17.88
CA ASP A 24 -12.71 -20.55 -18.89
C ASP A 24 -12.12 -19.16 -18.70
N VAL A 25 -11.01 -19.07 -17.97
CA VAL A 25 -10.33 -17.80 -17.71
C VAL A 25 -9.67 -17.30 -18.99
N LYS A 26 -10.24 -16.27 -19.62
CA LYS A 26 -9.71 -15.65 -20.83
C LYS A 26 -8.63 -14.60 -20.51
N PRO A 27 -7.51 -14.53 -21.24
CA PRO A 27 -6.57 -13.42 -21.12
C PRO A 27 -7.21 -12.08 -21.45
N TRP A 28 -6.98 -11.08 -20.60
CA TRP A 28 -7.43 -9.70 -20.80
C TRP A 28 -6.68 -9.08 -21.98
N ASP A 29 -7.43 -8.51 -22.91
CA ASP A 29 -6.93 -7.66 -24.00
C ASP A 29 -7.37 -6.21 -23.72
N PRO A 30 -6.42 -5.26 -23.54
CA PRO A 30 -6.74 -3.84 -23.36
C PRO A 30 -7.64 -3.24 -24.45
N ALA A 31 -7.61 -3.77 -25.68
CA ALA A 31 -8.48 -3.31 -26.77
C ALA A 31 -9.97 -3.59 -26.53
N LEU A 32 -10.30 -4.52 -25.61
CA LEU A 32 -11.67 -4.80 -25.19
C LEU A 32 -12.17 -3.83 -24.10
N GLY A 33 -11.32 -2.91 -23.63
CA GLY A 33 -11.70 -1.90 -22.65
C GLY A 33 -12.67 -0.88 -23.24
N THR A 34 -13.94 -0.94 -22.84
CA THR A 34 -15.00 -0.02 -23.31
C THR A 34 -15.34 1.08 -22.31
N ALA A 35 -14.75 1.04 -21.11
CA ALA A 35 -15.05 1.97 -20.02
C ALA A 35 -13.80 2.30 -19.20
N THR A 36 -13.79 3.52 -18.64
CA THR A 36 -12.76 4.00 -17.72
C THR A 36 -13.38 4.22 -16.35
N ILE A 37 -12.75 3.69 -15.30
CA ILE A 37 -13.11 3.98 -13.92
C ILE A 37 -12.30 5.19 -13.45
N THR A 38 -12.98 6.27 -13.07
CA THR A 38 -12.36 7.45 -12.47
C THR A 38 -13.03 7.77 -11.13
N GLY A 39 -12.30 8.40 -10.22
CA GLY A 39 -12.83 8.74 -8.90
C GLY A 39 -11.85 9.51 -8.03
N SER A 40 -12.36 10.05 -6.92
CA SER A 40 -11.55 10.67 -5.86
C SER A 40 -12.01 10.16 -4.51
N VAL A 41 -11.07 9.99 -3.58
CA VAL A 41 -11.37 9.54 -2.21
C VAL A 41 -11.22 10.72 -1.28
N LYS A 42 -12.33 11.13 -0.65
CA LYS A 42 -12.39 12.27 0.27
C LYS A 42 -12.36 11.80 1.71
N PHE A 43 -11.75 12.60 2.57
CA PHE A 43 -11.82 12.42 4.01
C PHE A 43 -12.99 13.23 4.57
N GLU A 44 -13.87 12.58 5.31
CA GLU A 44 -14.98 13.24 6.00
C GLU A 44 -14.68 13.44 7.48
N GLY A 45 -15.06 14.61 8.01
CA GLY A 45 -14.87 14.96 9.42
C GLY A 45 -13.55 15.66 9.72
N LYS A 46 -13.20 15.70 11.02
CA LYS A 46 -12.03 16.44 11.51
C LYS A 46 -10.74 15.70 11.17
N LYS A 47 -9.82 16.37 10.46
CA LYS A 47 -8.49 15.83 10.12
C LYS A 47 -7.78 15.29 11.37
N PRO A 48 -7.31 14.03 11.36
CA PRO A 48 -6.60 13.45 12.49
C PRO A 48 -5.32 14.22 12.81
N ARG A 49 -5.02 14.39 14.11
CA ARG A 49 -3.75 14.95 14.56
C ARG A 49 -2.76 13.81 14.80
N MET A 50 -1.80 13.68 13.90
CA MET A 50 -0.72 12.71 14.05
C MET A 50 0.33 13.23 15.03
N ARG A 51 0.65 12.43 16.06
CA ARG A 51 1.79 12.68 16.95
C ARG A 51 3.08 12.60 16.13
N PRO A 52 4.02 13.54 16.28
CA PRO A 52 5.31 13.42 15.61
C PRO A 52 6.05 12.15 15.99
N ILE A 53 6.81 11.63 15.04
CA ILE A 53 7.74 10.53 15.25
C ILE A 53 8.87 11.05 16.15
N ASP A 54 9.19 10.29 17.18
CA ASP A 54 10.38 10.52 17.98
C ASP A 54 11.54 9.78 17.33
N MET A 55 12.51 10.53 16.81
CA MET A 55 13.71 10.00 16.17
C MET A 55 14.95 10.18 17.06
N ALA A 56 14.77 10.56 18.34
CA ALA A 56 15.89 10.74 19.25
C ALA A 56 16.54 9.39 19.61
N GLY A 57 17.88 9.37 19.64
CA GLY A 57 18.68 8.22 20.10
C GLY A 57 18.95 7.16 19.03
N ALA A 58 17.93 6.40 18.61
CA ALA A 58 18.14 5.24 17.71
C ALA A 58 18.17 5.62 16.21
N ASP A 59 17.60 6.78 15.85
CA ASP A 59 17.36 7.19 14.46
C ASP A 59 18.00 8.55 14.14
N GLU A 60 19.12 8.90 14.79
CA GLU A 60 19.77 10.20 14.62
C GLU A 60 20.11 10.51 13.16
N LYS A 61 20.60 9.49 12.43
CA LYS A 61 20.91 9.65 11.00
C LYS A 61 19.67 9.95 10.17
N CYS A 62 18.52 9.36 10.53
CA CYS A 62 17.24 9.69 9.91
C CYS A 62 16.83 11.13 10.23
N ALA A 63 16.97 11.58 11.48
CA ALA A 63 16.67 12.95 11.85
C ALA A 63 17.53 13.98 11.07
N GLU A 64 18.82 13.68 10.87
CA GLU A 64 19.74 14.49 10.05
C GLU A 64 19.27 14.59 8.59
N LEU A 65 18.89 13.48 7.97
CA LEU A 65 18.41 13.44 6.58
C LEU A 65 17.19 14.33 6.35
N HIS A 66 16.42 14.60 7.40
CA HIS A 66 15.25 15.48 7.38
C HIS A 66 15.50 16.86 7.96
N GLY A 67 16.76 17.22 8.25
CA GLY A 67 17.15 18.52 8.78
C GLY A 67 16.52 18.83 10.14
N GLY A 68 16.35 17.81 11.00
CA GLY A 68 15.75 17.95 12.33
C GLY A 68 14.24 18.19 12.32
N LYS A 69 13.57 18.07 11.16
CA LYS A 69 12.11 18.22 11.07
C LYS A 69 11.42 17.12 11.88
N ARG A 70 10.42 17.53 12.66
CA ARG A 70 9.51 16.60 13.36
C ARG A 70 8.54 15.97 12.37
N LEU A 71 8.95 14.86 11.76
CA LEU A 71 8.12 14.10 10.84
C LEU A 71 6.89 13.54 11.54
N LYS A 72 5.83 13.33 10.76
CA LYS A 72 4.58 12.72 11.25
C LYS A 72 4.37 11.41 10.50
N PRO A 73 3.82 10.37 11.16
CA PRO A 73 3.45 9.14 10.49
C PRO A 73 2.43 9.41 9.38
N GLU A 74 2.57 8.72 8.25
CA GLU A 74 1.62 8.79 7.12
C GLU A 74 0.39 7.88 7.31
N THR A 75 -0.03 7.61 8.56
CA THR A 75 -1.18 6.74 8.85
C THR A 75 -2.48 7.25 8.21
N VAL A 76 -2.72 8.56 8.26
CA VAL A 76 -3.80 9.22 7.52
C VAL A 76 -3.28 10.56 7.01
N VAL A 77 -3.15 10.67 5.69
CA VAL A 77 -2.67 11.90 5.03
C VAL A 77 -3.82 12.51 4.23
N VAL A 78 -4.43 13.54 4.81
CA VAL A 78 -5.45 14.36 4.14
C VAL A 78 -4.76 15.52 3.43
N ASN A 79 -4.90 15.59 2.11
CA ASN A 79 -4.43 16.68 1.26
C ASN A 79 -5.22 17.98 1.53
N ASP A 80 -4.71 19.12 1.07
CA ASP A 80 -5.34 20.43 1.30
C ASP A 80 -6.72 20.56 0.63
N ASN A 81 -6.95 19.82 -0.45
CA ASN A 81 -8.26 19.72 -1.12
C ASN A 81 -9.23 18.72 -0.47
N GLY A 82 -8.91 18.19 0.72
CA GLY A 82 -9.75 17.25 1.47
C GLY A 82 -9.71 15.80 0.97
N THR A 83 -8.87 15.47 -0.02
CA THR A 83 -8.68 14.09 -0.50
C THR A 83 -7.66 13.32 0.34
N LEU A 84 -7.70 11.99 0.26
CA LEU A 84 -6.72 11.12 0.91
C LEU A 84 -5.56 10.77 -0.03
N ARG A 85 -4.33 10.76 0.51
CA ARG A 85 -3.15 10.16 -0.13
C ARG A 85 -3.03 8.69 0.27
N ASN A 86 -2.24 7.93 -0.50
CA ASN A 86 -1.88 6.53 -0.19
C ASN A 86 -3.11 5.61 -0.07
N VAL A 87 -4.10 5.78 -0.96
CA VAL A 87 -5.31 4.95 -0.96
C VAL A 87 -5.16 3.77 -1.90
N PHE A 88 -5.50 2.57 -1.42
CA PHE A 88 -5.59 1.37 -2.24
C PHE A 88 -7.05 1.09 -2.61
N VAL A 89 -7.34 1.02 -3.91
CA VAL A 89 -8.68 0.74 -4.45
C VAL A 89 -8.70 -0.67 -5.04
N TRP A 90 -9.73 -1.45 -4.69
CA TRP A 90 -9.90 -2.80 -5.19
C TRP A 90 -11.30 -2.98 -5.78
N VAL A 91 -11.35 -3.39 -7.06
CA VAL A 91 -12.57 -3.81 -7.76
C VAL A 91 -12.87 -5.27 -7.40
N LYS A 92 -13.98 -5.50 -6.69
CA LYS A 92 -14.32 -6.81 -6.13
C LYS A 92 -15.01 -7.78 -7.10
N LYS A 93 -15.71 -7.25 -8.10
CA LYS A 93 -16.53 -8.00 -9.08
C LYS A 93 -16.49 -7.33 -10.44
N GLY A 94 -16.90 -8.05 -11.49
CA GLY A 94 -16.90 -7.63 -12.88
C GLY A 94 -15.60 -7.96 -13.63
N VAL A 95 -14.72 -8.74 -13.00
CA VAL A 95 -13.43 -9.18 -13.57
C VAL A 95 -13.25 -10.71 -13.52
N GLU A 96 -14.27 -11.41 -13.03
CA GLU A 96 -14.38 -12.86 -13.09
C GLU A 96 -14.26 -13.34 -14.56
N GLY A 97 -13.70 -14.52 -14.77
CA GLY A 97 -13.43 -15.04 -16.11
C GLY A 97 -12.25 -14.38 -16.85
N TRP A 98 -11.60 -13.36 -16.28
CA TRP A 98 -10.42 -12.72 -16.89
C TRP A 98 -9.12 -13.05 -16.16
N SER A 99 -8.06 -13.34 -16.91
CA SER A 99 -6.68 -13.31 -16.42
C SER A 99 -5.98 -12.07 -16.92
N PHE A 100 -5.23 -11.42 -16.04
CA PHE A 100 -4.39 -10.28 -16.42
C PHE A 100 -2.92 -10.73 -16.44
N PRO A 101 -2.08 -10.16 -17.30
CA PRO A 101 -0.65 -10.45 -17.31
C PRO A 101 0.01 -10.04 -15.98
N LEU A 102 1.10 -10.71 -15.61
CA LEU A 102 1.95 -10.21 -14.54
C LEU A 102 2.62 -8.90 -15.00
N PRO A 103 2.76 -7.89 -14.12
CA PRO A 103 3.50 -6.70 -14.48
C PRO A 103 4.96 -7.08 -14.72
N GLU A 104 5.60 -6.40 -15.65
CA GLU A 104 7.03 -6.58 -15.88
C GLU A 104 7.83 -6.09 -14.66
N GLY A 105 8.83 -6.86 -14.27
CA GLY A 105 9.73 -6.53 -13.17
C GLY A 105 9.15 -6.71 -11.76
N ASN A 106 9.98 -6.39 -10.79
CA ASN A 106 9.66 -6.54 -9.38
C ASN A 106 8.78 -5.38 -8.90
N ALA A 107 7.86 -5.67 -7.97
CA ALA A 107 7.23 -4.63 -7.17
C ALA A 107 8.31 -4.04 -6.25
N LEU A 108 8.79 -2.84 -6.54
CA LEU A 108 9.89 -2.22 -5.80
C LEU A 108 9.36 -1.36 -4.64
N LEU A 109 9.84 -1.65 -3.42
CA LEU A 109 9.76 -0.74 -2.28
C LEU A 109 11.16 -0.22 -1.97
N ASN A 110 11.32 1.09 -1.89
CA ASN A 110 12.61 1.71 -1.62
C ASN A 110 12.61 2.40 -0.25
N GLN A 111 13.57 2.04 0.60
CA GLN A 111 13.88 2.74 1.84
C GLN A 111 14.72 3.97 1.51
N LYS A 112 14.10 5.14 1.54
CA LYS A 112 14.76 6.43 1.28
C LYS A 112 14.25 7.49 2.25
N GLY A 113 15.18 8.20 2.87
CA GLY A 113 14.90 9.09 3.99
C GLY A 113 14.26 8.35 5.17
N CYS A 114 14.58 7.08 5.40
CA CYS A 114 13.97 6.24 6.42
C CYS A 114 12.45 6.03 6.23
N TRP A 115 11.97 6.11 4.99
CA TRP A 115 10.61 5.78 4.58
C TRP A 115 10.61 4.72 3.49
N TYR A 116 9.60 3.85 3.49
CA TYR A 116 9.30 3.02 2.33
C TYR A 116 8.53 3.83 1.29
N LEU A 117 9.06 3.85 0.07
CA LEU A 117 8.46 4.49 -1.09
C LEU A 117 8.16 3.46 -2.19
N PRO A 118 6.93 3.42 -2.73
CA PRO A 118 5.76 4.15 -2.25
C PRO A 118 5.29 3.66 -0.86
N HIS A 119 4.60 4.51 -0.10
CA HIS A 119 4.10 4.17 1.24
C HIS A 119 3.01 3.08 1.21
N VAL A 120 2.25 3.01 0.12
CA VAL A 120 1.27 1.96 -0.16
C VAL A 120 1.54 1.44 -1.56
N GLN A 121 1.75 0.12 -1.69
CA GLN A 121 2.02 -0.57 -2.95
C GLN A 121 1.05 -1.75 -3.12
N GLY A 122 0.45 -1.83 -4.30
CA GLY A 122 -0.20 -3.05 -4.77
C GLY A 122 0.75 -3.94 -5.53
N MET A 123 0.65 -5.26 -5.37
CA MET A 123 1.39 -6.21 -6.20
C MET A 123 0.51 -7.38 -6.58
N ARG A 124 0.84 -8.06 -7.69
CA ARG A 124 0.10 -9.26 -8.11
C ARG A 124 0.64 -10.50 -7.40
N LYS A 125 -0.24 -11.48 -7.16
CA LYS A 125 0.18 -12.81 -6.71
C LYS A 125 1.16 -13.39 -7.73
N GLY A 126 2.31 -13.87 -7.27
CA GLY A 126 3.37 -14.41 -8.12
C GLY A 126 4.35 -13.36 -8.66
N GLN A 127 4.10 -12.06 -8.47
CA GLN A 127 5.09 -11.02 -8.72
C GLN A 127 6.12 -11.02 -7.59
N SER A 128 7.40 -10.88 -7.93
CA SER A 128 8.47 -10.71 -6.94
C SER A 128 8.41 -9.32 -6.31
N LEU A 129 8.55 -9.26 -4.98
CA LEU A 129 8.81 -8.03 -4.25
C LEU A 129 10.33 -7.82 -4.21
N ALA A 130 10.78 -6.59 -4.46
CA ALA A 130 12.16 -6.19 -4.20
C ALA A 130 12.14 -5.06 -3.17
N VAL A 131 12.91 -5.20 -2.10
CA VAL A 131 13.08 -4.12 -1.12
C VAL A 131 14.49 -3.55 -1.24
N ARG A 132 14.59 -2.31 -1.69
CA ARG A 132 15.84 -1.57 -1.84
C ARG A 132 16.09 -0.68 -0.63
N THR A 133 17.36 -0.48 -0.30
CA THR A 133 17.77 0.64 0.56
C THR A 133 18.57 1.65 -0.25
N SER A 134 18.16 2.91 -0.21
CA SER A 134 18.92 4.06 -0.73
C SER A 134 19.51 4.92 0.39
N ASP A 135 19.31 4.53 1.64
CA ASP A 135 19.72 5.31 2.80
C ASP A 135 21.17 5.01 3.23
N PRO A 136 21.89 6.01 3.76
CA PRO A 136 23.22 5.84 4.31
C PRO A 136 23.21 5.30 5.75
N THR A 137 22.10 4.69 6.20
CA THR A 137 21.96 4.07 7.52
C THR A 137 21.42 2.65 7.41
N ALA A 138 21.72 1.82 8.39
CA ALA A 138 21.21 0.46 8.46
C ALA A 138 19.72 0.47 8.79
N HIS A 139 18.97 -0.41 8.12
CA HIS A 139 17.55 -0.65 8.37
C HIS A 139 17.30 -2.13 8.65
N ASN A 140 16.07 -2.45 9.01
CA ASN A 140 15.55 -3.80 8.97
C ASN A 140 14.22 -3.85 8.21
N VAL A 141 14.07 -4.84 7.34
CA VAL A 141 12.82 -5.12 6.64
C VAL A 141 12.03 -6.15 7.44
N HIS A 142 11.01 -5.68 8.15
CA HIS A 142 10.12 -6.52 8.95
C HIS A 142 8.79 -6.75 8.22
N GLY A 143 8.68 -7.91 7.57
CA GLY A 143 7.44 -8.38 6.96
C GLY A 143 6.52 -9.02 8.00
N TYR A 144 5.48 -8.28 8.41
CA TYR A 144 4.37 -8.86 9.16
C TYR A 144 3.41 -9.58 8.23
N ALA A 145 2.98 -10.77 8.61
CA ALA A 145 2.05 -11.57 7.83
C ALA A 145 1.06 -12.29 8.74
N LYS A 146 -0.17 -12.48 8.24
CA LYS A 146 -1.22 -13.26 8.93
C LYS A 146 -1.26 -14.72 8.50
N VAL A 147 -0.93 -14.99 7.23
CA VAL A 147 -1.02 -16.32 6.61
C VAL A 147 0.37 -16.87 6.30
N ASN A 148 1.23 -16.04 5.70
CA ASN A 148 2.61 -16.42 5.39
C ASN A 148 3.52 -16.30 6.62
N ARG A 149 4.68 -16.97 6.58
CA ARG A 149 5.71 -16.81 7.61
C ARG A 149 6.20 -15.35 7.65
N PRO A 150 6.18 -14.67 8.82
CA PRO A 150 6.77 -13.34 8.93
C PRO A 150 8.30 -13.42 8.82
N PHE A 151 8.93 -12.32 8.45
CA PHE A 151 10.39 -12.24 8.38
C PHE A 151 10.88 -10.90 8.92
N ASN A 152 12.12 -10.89 9.39
CA ASN A 152 12.84 -9.68 9.77
C ASN A 152 14.28 -9.82 9.27
N ARG A 153 14.71 -8.95 8.36
CA ARG A 153 16.04 -9.01 7.72
C ARG A 153 16.74 -7.67 7.85
N SER A 154 17.98 -7.68 8.35
CA SER A 154 18.83 -6.49 8.35
C SER A 154 19.20 -6.12 6.90
N GLN A 155 19.18 -4.83 6.60
CA GLN A 155 19.59 -4.27 5.31
C GLN A 155 20.53 -3.07 5.57
N PRO A 156 21.85 -3.31 5.65
CA PRO A 156 22.82 -2.23 5.81
C PRO A 156 22.93 -1.35 4.54
N PRO A 157 23.53 -0.15 4.62
CA PRO A 157 23.72 0.72 3.46
C PRO A 157 24.44 0.00 2.31
N GLY A 158 23.92 0.14 1.10
CA GLY A 158 24.50 -0.47 -0.10
C GLY A 158 24.33 -1.99 -0.22
N ALA A 159 23.59 -2.63 0.70
CA ALA A 159 23.23 -4.04 0.54
C ALA A 159 22.39 -4.27 -0.74
N ALA A 160 22.45 -5.49 -1.26
CA ALA A 160 21.58 -5.91 -2.35
C ALA A 160 20.10 -5.80 -1.97
N ASP A 161 19.24 -5.70 -2.98
CA ASP A 161 17.79 -5.76 -2.77
C ASP A 161 17.42 -7.09 -2.11
N ILE A 162 16.52 -7.04 -1.13
CA ILE A 162 15.94 -8.23 -0.46
C ILE A 162 14.81 -8.79 -1.30
#